data_AF-A0A645IV64-F1
#
_entry.id   AF-A0A645IV64-F1
#
_cell.length_a   1.000
_cell.length_b   1.000
_cell.length_c   1.000
_cell.angle_alpha   90.00
_cell.angle_beta   90.00
_cell.angle_gamma   90.00
#
_symmetry.space_group_name_H-M   'P 1'
#
loop_
_entity.id
_entity.type
_entity.pdbx_description
1 polymer ?
#
loop_
_entity_poly.entity_id
_entity_poly.type
_entity_poly.pdbx_seq_one_letter_code
_entity_poly.pdbx_strand_id
1 'polypeptide(L)'
;MTEKLTHPSNKVKKIYHVFLDKNVSGTDFKQLLEGVELEDGPMYADTLSYIDGDNSQIGLEIHSGRNRVVRRLFEALGYKVKKLDRVLFAGLTKKNLRRGQWRFLTEQEITSLKMGIFE
;
A
#
# COMPACT_ATOMS: atom_id res chain seq x y z
N MET A 1 6.88 19.95 -3.91
CA MET A 1 6.03 19.11 -3.03
C MET A 1 5.99 17.66 -3.51
N THR A 2 5.81 17.42 -4.81
CA THR A 2 5.82 16.08 -5.42
C THR A 2 7.00 15.24 -4.96
N GLU A 3 8.24 15.76 -5.09
CA GLU A 3 9.45 15.05 -4.67
C GLU A 3 9.44 14.66 -3.19
N LYS A 4 8.97 15.53 -2.29
CA LYS A 4 8.85 15.19 -0.86
C LYS A 4 7.87 14.03 -0.60
N LEU A 5 6.82 13.88 -1.40
CA LEU A 5 5.80 12.85 -1.19
C LEU A 5 6.07 11.56 -1.98
N THR A 6 6.85 11.63 -3.06
CA THR A 6 7.10 10.51 -3.97
C THR A 6 8.52 9.96 -3.88
N HIS A 7 9.49 10.74 -3.39
CA HIS A 7 10.87 10.28 -3.30
C HIS A 7 10.98 9.16 -2.25
N PRO A 8 11.58 7.99 -2.59
CA PRO A 8 11.63 6.82 -1.71
C PRO A 8 12.26 7.07 -0.33
N SER A 9 13.17 8.04 -0.22
CA SER A 9 13.83 8.41 1.05
C SER A 9 12.86 8.87 2.13
N ASN A 10 11.69 9.38 1.74
CA ASN A 10 10.75 10.01 2.68
C ASN A 10 9.81 9.01 3.33
N LYS A 11 9.98 7.70 3.04
CA LYS A 11 9.26 6.58 3.65
C LYS A 11 7.77 6.81 3.85
N VAL A 12 7.14 7.48 2.88
CA VAL A 12 5.74 7.86 2.96
C VAL A 12 4.89 6.60 2.95
N LYS A 13 4.16 6.41 4.05
CA LYS A 13 3.26 5.28 4.28
C LYS A 13 2.14 5.26 3.25
N LYS A 14 1.86 4.04 2.77
CA LYS A 14 0.79 3.75 1.82
C LYS A 14 0.08 2.50 2.30
N ILE A 15 -1.23 2.56 2.39
CA ILE A 15 -2.05 1.40 2.74
C ILE A 15 -2.87 1.02 1.53
N TYR A 16 -2.84 -0.27 1.19
CA TYR A 16 -3.57 -0.87 0.09
C TYR A 16 -4.55 -1.91 0.62
N HIS A 17 -5.72 -1.95 0.00
CA HIS A 17 -6.62 -3.10 0.03
C HIS A 17 -6.42 -3.88 -1.26
N VAL A 18 -5.89 -5.09 -1.13
CA VAL A 18 -5.50 -5.96 -2.22
C VAL A 18 -6.49 -7.11 -2.31
N PHE A 19 -7.04 -7.34 -3.50
CA PHE A 19 -7.94 -8.45 -3.78
C PHE A 19 -7.21 -9.44 -4.68
N LEU A 20 -7.09 -10.68 -4.21
CA LEU A 20 -6.33 -11.73 -4.86
C LEU A 20 -7.25 -12.76 -5.53
N ASP A 21 -6.65 -13.63 -6.31
CA ASP A 21 -7.35 -14.71 -7.00
C ASP A 21 -7.68 -15.89 -6.11
N LYS A 22 -6.91 -16.10 -5.04
CA LYS A 22 -7.02 -17.16 -4.05
C LYS A 22 -6.59 -16.67 -2.66
N ASN A 23 -6.87 -17.48 -1.63
CA ASN A 23 -6.54 -17.17 -0.24
C ASN A 23 -5.03 -17.19 0.00
N VAL A 24 -4.53 -16.21 0.76
CA VAL A 24 -3.14 -16.21 1.22
C VAL A 24 -2.97 -17.21 2.34
N SER A 25 -1.96 -18.07 2.23
CA SER A 25 -1.62 -19.05 3.25
C SER A 25 -0.95 -18.39 4.45
N GLY A 26 -1.01 -19.01 5.64
CA GLY A 26 -0.31 -18.51 6.82
C GLY A 26 1.22 -18.46 6.64
N THR A 27 1.78 -19.33 5.79
CA THR A 27 3.21 -19.33 5.45
C THR A 27 3.56 -18.13 4.59
N ASP A 28 2.82 -17.88 3.52
CA ASP A 28 3.05 -16.74 2.63
C ASP A 28 2.80 -15.41 3.34
N PHE A 29 1.82 -15.37 4.25
CA PHE A 29 1.56 -14.21 5.09
C PHE A 29 2.80 -13.82 5.91
N LYS A 30 3.49 -14.80 6.50
CA LYS A 30 4.75 -14.56 7.21
C LYS A 30 5.85 -14.15 6.25
N GLN A 31 5.97 -14.81 5.10
CA GLN A 31 6.97 -14.47 4.09
C GLN A 31 6.84 -13.03 3.58
N LEU A 32 5.62 -12.52 3.45
CA LEU A 32 5.37 -11.13 3.07
C LEU A 32 5.91 -10.12 4.09
N LEU A 33 5.93 -10.49 5.39
CA LEU A 33 6.50 -9.67 6.47
C LEU A 33 8.01 -9.86 6.61
N GLU A 34 8.49 -11.10 6.47
CA GLU A 34 9.89 -11.48 6.62
C GLU A 34 10.74 -11.13 5.40
N GLY A 35 10.13 -10.95 4.23
CA GLY A 35 10.78 -10.53 3.00
C GLY A 35 10.56 -11.48 1.84
N VAL A 36 10.33 -10.90 0.67
CA VAL A 36 10.26 -11.60 -0.62
C VAL A 36 11.31 -11.01 -1.54
N GLU A 37 12.09 -11.89 -2.19
CA GLU A 37 13.07 -11.49 -3.18
C GLU A 37 12.36 -11.09 -4.48
N LEU A 38 12.63 -9.87 -4.96
CA LEU A 38 12.16 -9.38 -6.25
C LEU A 38 13.37 -9.12 -7.17
N GLU A 39 13.14 -8.91 -8.46
CA GLU A 39 14.20 -8.61 -9.45
C GLU A 39 15.08 -7.40 -9.08
N ASP A 40 14.53 -6.44 -8.33
CA ASP A 40 15.22 -5.23 -7.88
C ASP A 40 15.65 -5.30 -6.39
N GLY A 41 15.74 -6.52 -5.85
CA GLY A 41 16.17 -6.81 -4.47
C GLY A 41 15.00 -7.07 -3.51
N PRO A 42 15.28 -7.34 -2.24
CA PRO A 42 14.28 -7.79 -1.27
C PRO A 42 13.25 -6.69 -0.95
N MET A 43 12.04 -7.14 -0.61
CA MET A 43 10.90 -6.29 -0.29
C MET A 43 10.05 -6.89 0.84
N TYR A 44 9.59 -6.03 1.75
CA TYR A 44 8.93 -6.38 3.02
C TYR A 44 7.66 -5.57 3.25
N ALA A 45 6.54 -6.21 3.56
CA ALA A 45 5.37 -5.51 4.08
C ALA A 45 5.71 -4.89 5.45
N ASP A 46 5.34 -3.64 5.68
CA ASP A 46 5.47 -3.02 7.01
C ASP A 46 4.42 -3.59 7.96
N THR A 47 3.21 -3.83 7.44
CA THR A 47 2.11 -4.45 8.17
C THR A 47 1.21 -5.16 7.18
N LEU A 48 0.62 -6.26 7.63
CA LEU A 48 -0.28 -7.10 6.85
C LEU A 48 -1.48 -7.50 7.70
N SER A 49 -2.67 -7.58 7.10
CA SER A 49 -3.88 -8.09 7.77
C SER A 49 -4.82 -8.78 6.77
N TYR A 50 -5.54 -9.80 7.24
CA TYR A 50 -6.70 -10.32 6.52
C TYR A 50 -7.88 -9.37 6.71
N ILE A 51 -8.67 -9.16 5.65
CA ILE A 51 -9.83 -8.27 5.68
C ILE A 51 -11.11 -9.11 5.80
N ASP A 52 -11.95 -8.77 6.78
CA ASP A 52 -13.32 -9.27 6.94
C ASP A 52 -13.47 -10.82 6.92
N GLY A 53 -12.45 -11.55 7.37
CA GLY A 53 -12.43 -13.01 7.38
C GLY A 53 -12.25 -13.67 6.00
N ASP A 54 -12.01 -12.87 4.95
CA ASP A 54 -11.68 -13.34 3.61
C ASP A 54 -10.16 -13.28 3.39
N ASN A 55 -9.51 -14.44 3.44
CA ASN A 55 -8.05 -14.52 3.29
C ASN A 55 -7.56 -14.22 1.86
N SER A 56 -8.44 -14.04 0.88
CA SER A 56 -8.08 -13.53 -0.44
C SER A 56 -7.99 -12.00 -0.49
N GLN A 57 -8.37 -11.32 0.59
CA GLN A 57 -8.33 -9.88 0.74
C GLN A 57 -7.34 -9.45 1.81
N ILE A 58 -6.37 -8.62 1.41
CA ILE A 58 -5.25 -8.24 2.26
C ILE A 58 -5.17 -6.73 2.42
N GLY A 59 -5.11 -6.29 3.68
CA GLY A 59 -4.62 -4.96 4.04
C GLY A 59 -3.10 -4.98 4.04
N LEU A 60 -2.47 -4.13 3.24
CA LEU A 60 -1.02 -4.06 3.09
C LEU A 60 -0.53 -2.63 3.32
N GLU A 61 0.33 -2.44 4.33
CA GLU A 61 1.11 -1.21 4.52
C GLU A 61 2.51 -1.37 3.94
N ILE A 62 2.94 -0.39 3.13
CA ILE A 62 4.31 -0.27 2.63
C ILE A 62 4.76 1.19 2.57
N HIS A 63 6.04 1.41 2.83
CA HIS A 63 6.71 2.70 2.59
C HIS A 63 7.44 2.75 1.23
N SER A 64 7.64 1.61 0.57
CA SER A 64 8.33 1.52 -0.72
C SER A 64 7.64 2.31 -1.85
N GLY A 65 8.46 2.88 -2.75
CA GLY A 65 8.04 3.59 -3.96
C GLY A 65 8.35 2.85 -5.26
N ARG A 66 8.85 1.60 -5.18
CA ARG A 66 9.25 0.83 -6.36
C ARG A 66 8.05 0.56 -7.29
N ASN A 67 8.28 0.58 -8.60
CA ASN A 67 7.21 0.46 -9.59
C ASN A 67 6.48 -0.89 -9.43
N ARG A 68 5.14 -0.84 -9.40
CA ARG A 68 4.23 -1.99 -9.27
C ARG A 68 4.58 -2.94 -8.12
N VAL A 69 5.26 -2.47 -7.07
CA VAL A 69 5.84 -3.33 -6.04
C VAL A 69 4.81 -4.25 -5.37
N VAL A 70 3.60 -3.75 -5.07
CA VAL A 70 2.53 -4.58 -4.50
C VAL A 70 2.17 -5.75 -5.42
N ARG A 71 2.03 -5.50 -6.72
CA ARG A 71 1.69 -6.56 -7.68
C ARG A 71 2.82 -7.58 -7.79
N ARG A 72 4.05 -7.10 -7.93
CA ARG A 72 5.24 -7.96 -8.01
C ARG A 72 5.42 -8.82 -6.75
N LEU A 73 5.15 -8.25 -5.58
CA LEU A 73 5.24 -8.93 -4.30
C LEU A 73 4.30 -10.15 -4.24
N PHE A 74 3.04 -9.97 -4.62
CA PHE A 74 2.07 -11.07 -4.66
C PHE A 74 2.31 -12.04 -5.83
N GLU A 75 2.72 -11.53 -6.99
CA GLU A 75 3.04 -12.34 -8.18
C GLU A 75 4.24 -13.27 -7.91
N ALA A 76 5.26 -12.81 -7.17
CA ALA A 76 6.42 -13.61 -6.76
C ALA A 76 6.04 -14.83 -5.90
N LEU A 77 4.92 -14.75 -5.18
CA LEU A 77 4.36 -15.86 -4.39
C LEU A 77 3.25 -16.63 -5.14
N GLY A 78 3.06 -16.35 -6.44
CA GLY A 78 2.11 -17.05 -7.30
C GLY A 78 0.65 -16.62 -7.11
N TYR A 79 0.40 -15.39 -6.68
CA TYR A 79 -0.93 -14.80 -6.59
C TYR A 79 -1.17 -13.78 -7.71
N LYS A 80 -2.41 -13.69 -8.17
CA LYS A 80 -2.84 -12.68 -9.14
C LYS A 80 -3.67 -11.60 -8.46
N VAL A 81 -3.19 -10.36 -8.51
CA VAL A 81 -3.92 -9.20 -7.97
C VAL A 81 -5.07 -8.81 -8.91
N LYS A 82 -6.30 -9.18 -8.55
CA LYS A 82 -7.55 -8.86 -9.26
C LYS A 82 -7.91 -7.38 -9.15
N LYS A 83 -7.76 -6.81 -7.95
CA LYS A 83 -8.03 -5.39 -7.68
C LYS A 83 -7.00 -4.88 -6.67
N LEU A 84 -6.53 -3.66 -6.91
CA LEU A 84 -5.60 -2.98 -6.03
C LEU A 84 -6.15 -1.59 -5.75
N ASP A 85 -6.38 -1.30 -4.48
CA ASP A 85 -7.04 -0.07 -4.06
C ASP A 85 -6.22 0.61 -2.97
N ARG A 86 -5.67 1.79 -3.28
CA ARG A 86 -4.90 2.56 -2.28
C ARG A 86 -5.88 3.34 -1.41
N VAL A 87 -5.99 2.95 -0.15
CA VAL A 87 -6.94 3.55 0.81
C VAL A 87 -6.34 4.73 1.55
N LEU A 88 -5.00 4.73 1.75
CA LEU A 88 -4.26 5.80 2.41
C LEU A 88 -2.97 6.15 1.66
N PHE A 89 -2.67 7.44 1.59
CA PHE A 89 -1.40 7.97 1.10
C PHE A 89 -1.04 9.25 1.85
N ALA A 90 0.10 9.27 2.56
CA ALA A 90 0.59 10.47 3.24
C ALA A 90 -0.45 11.11 4.19
N GLY A 91 -1.14 10.31 5.00
CA GLY A 91 -2.23 10.76 5.89
C GLY A 91 -3.55 11.09 5.18
N LEU A 92 -3.57 11.14 3.84
CA LEU A 92 -4.80 11.35 3.08
C LEU A 92 -5.55 10.04 2.87
N THR A 93 -6.86 10.09 3.07
CA THR A 93 -7.79 9.00 2.74
C THR A 93 -8.78 9.42 1.67
N LYS A 94 -9.33 8.44 0.98
CA LYS A 94 -10.42 8.64 0.01
C LYS A 94 -11.82 8.66 0.66
N LYS A 95 -11.89 8.81 1.99
CA LYS A 95 -13.18 8.85 2.71
C LYS A 95 -14.04 9.98 2.13
N ASN A 96 -15.33 9.69 1.94
CA ASN A 96 -16.31 10.62 1.36
C ASN A 96 -16.04 11.05 -0.10
N LEU A 97 -15.17 10.34 -0.85
CA LEU A 97 -14.92 10.62 -2.27
C LEU A 97 -15.42 9.45 -3.13
N ARG A 98 -16.34 9.72 -4.07
CA ARG A 98 -16.83 8.67 -4.99
C ARG A 98 -15.79 8.38 -6.07
N ARG A 99 -15.87 7.18 -6.66
CA ARG A 99 -14.99 6.76 -7.76
C ARG A 99 -15.09 7.76 -8.91
N GLY A 100 -13.93 8.20 -9.43
CA GLY A 100 -13.83 9.14 -10.54
C GLY A 100 -13.95 10.62 -10.13
N GLN A 101 -14.25 10.91 -8.87
CA GLN A 101 -14.30 12.29 -8.37
C GLN A 101 -12.97 12.72 -7.78
N TRP A 102 -12.81 14.03 -7.67
CA TRP A 102 -11.71 14.70 -6.97
C TRP A 102 -12.27 15.83 -6.12
N ARG A 103 -11.48 16.29 -5.15
CA ARG A 103 -11.76 17.50 -4.36
C ARG A 103 -10.45 18.24 -4.10
N PHE A 104 -10.56 19.52 -3.75
CA PHE A 104 -9.43 20.24 -3.18
C PHE A 104 -9.11 19.69 -1.79
N LEU A 105 -7.82 19.75 -1.45
CA LEU A 105 -7.35 19.48 -0.09
C LEU A 105 -7.77 20.62 0.83
N THR A 106 -8.02 20.31 2.09
CA THR A 106 -8.23 21.33 3.11
C THR A 106 -6.89 22.01 3.46
N GLU A 107 -6.94 23.22 4.02
CA GLU A 107 -5.73 23.91 4.51
C GLU A 107 -4.94 23.07 5.52
N GLN A 108 -5.65 22.30 6.36
CA GLN A 108 -5.04 21.38 7.31
C GLN A 108 -4.28 20.26 6.59
N GLU A 109 -4.89 19.61 5.59
CA GLU A 109 -4.24 18.57 4.80
C GLU A 109 -3.00 19.10 4.05
N ILE A 110 -3.10 20.30 3.47
CA ILE A 110 -1.98 20.96 2.80
C ILE A 110 -0.84 21.21 3.78
N THR A 111 -1.18 21.69 4.97
CA THR A 111 -0.21 22.03 6.02
C THR A 111 0.50 20.77 6.54
N SER A 112 -0.24 19.69 6.83
CA SER A 112 0.34 18.41 7.24
C SER A 112 1.32 17.87 6.20
N LEU A 113 0.95 17.91 4.91
CA LEU A 113 1.82 17.46 3.83
C LEU A 113 3.06 18.34 3.65
N LYS A 114 2.97 19.66 3.89
CA LYS A 114 4.11 20.58 3.84
C LYS A 114 5.09 20.34 4.99
N MET A 115 4.57 20.05 6.19
CA MET A 115 5.36 19.77 7.40
C MET A 115 5.89 18.33 7.44
N GLY A 116 5.40 17.44 6.58
CA GLY A 116 5.80 16.03 6.57
C GLY A 116 5.18 15.22 7.71
N ILE A 117 4.07 15.71 8.26
CA ILE A 117 3.30 15.04 9.31
C ILE A 117 2.32 14.11 8.61
N PHE A 118 2.56 12.81 8.67
CA PHE A 118 1.81 11.77 7.95
C PHE A 118 1.11 10.79 8.90
N GLU A 119 0.63 11.29 10.04
CA GLU A 119 -0.16 10.51 11.01
C GLU A 119 -1.49 10.03 10.40
#